data_AF-A0A2E0I0C9-F1
#
_entry.id   AF-A0A2E0I0C9-F1
#
_cell.length_a   1.000
_cell.length_b   1.000
_cell.length_c   1.000
_cell.angle_alpha   90.00
_cell.angle_beta   90.00
_cell.angle_gamma   90.00
#
_symmetry.space_group_name_H-M   'P 1'
#
loop_
_entity.id
_entity.type
_entity.pdbx_description
1 polymer ?
#
loop_
_entity_poly.entity_id
_entity_poly.type
_entity_poly.pdbx_seq_one_letter_code
_entity_poly.pdbx_strand_id
1 'polypeptide(L)'
;MKNPDSNIEFRKSDFTISGQASASHSSTRILGIDWENLFKNKKGAEIDNQVSSQTPVPTTAMIPIIGGMDMPSIGFLENIFGIFFDQSEQIATHNLITKNSDADVVLYPRYKVTTSKPILGIGFIYKKTQVTVTARMGQLNQ
;
A
#
# COMPACT_ATOMS: atom_id res chain seq x y z
N MET A 1 -12.45 7.49 38.37
CA MET A 1 -12.08 6.34 37.50
C MET A 1 -12.13 6.84 36.06
N LYS A 2 -11.07 6.61 35.29
CA LYS A 2 -11.00 6.99 33.87
C LYS A 2 -11.84 5.97 33.10
N ASN A 3 -12.83 6.41 32.32
CA ASN A 3 -13.67 5.50 31.54
C ASN A 3 -12.78 4.64 30.62
N PRO A 4 -12.94 3.30 30.59
CA PRO A 4 -12.13 2.40 29.75
C PRO A 4 -12.45 2.53 28.26
N ASP A 5 -13.57 3.15 27.91
CA ASP A 5 -14.03 3.30 26.52
C ASP A 5 -13.71 4.72 26.00
N SER A 6 -12.48 4.91 25.52
CA SER A 6 -12.13 6.06 24.68
C SER A 6 -12.22 5.66 23.22
N ASN A 7 -13.35 5.95 22.56
CA ASN A 7 -13.48 5.87 21.11
C ASN A 7 -13.42 7.27 20.51
N ILE A 8 -12.73 7.41 19.38
CA ILE A 8 -12.78 8.61 18.54
C ILE A 8 -13.74 8.30 17.41
N GLU A 9 -14.89 8.98 17.39
CA GLU A 9 -15.86 8.90 16.30
C GLU A 9 -15.59 10.01 15.30
N PHE A 10 -15.40 9.64 14.04
CA PHE A 10 -15.27 10.60 12.95
C PHE A 10 -16.54 10.61 12.08
N ARG A 11 -17.00 11.81 11.76
CA ARG A 11 -18.07 12.06 10.79
C ARG A 11 -17.46 12.53 9.49
N LYS A 12 -18.16 12.29 8.39
CA LYS A 12 -17.74 12.77 7.06
C LYS A 12 -17.52 14.29 7.02
N SER A 13 -18.29 15.05 7.82
CA SER A 13 -18.17 16.50 7.97
C SER A 13 -16.85 16.96 8.58
N ASP A 14 -16.15 16.08 9.29
CA ASP A 14 -14.90 16.40 9.98
C ASP A 14 -13.72 16.41 9.02
N PHE A 15 -13.93 15.99 7.76
CA PHE A 15 -12.93 15.96 6.71
C PHE A 15 -13.27 16.88 5.54
N THR A 16 -12.27 17.59 5.05
CA THR A 16 -12.25 18.16 3.71
C THR A 16 -11.86 17.06 2.72
N ILE A 17 -12.81 16.67 1.86
CA ILE A 17 -12.61 15.60 0.89
C ILE A 17 -12.10 16.18 -0.42
N SER A 18 -10.94 15.70 -0.88
CA SER A 18 -10.34 16.09 -2.14
C SER A 18 -11.04 15.46 -3.37
N GLY A 19 -10.61 15.88 -4.56
CA GLY A 19 -10.97 15.23 -5.81
C GLY A 19 -10.46 13.78 -5.89
N GLN A 20 -10.65 13.14 -7.05
CA GLN A 20 -10.05 11.82 -7.27
C GLN A 20 -8.54 11.95 -7.45
N ALA A 21 -7.79 11.30 -6.57
CA ALA A 21 -6.35 11.13 -6.71
C ALA A 21 -6.05 9.74 -7.25
N SER A 22 -5.02 9.62 -8.09
CA SER A 22 -4.60 8.35 -8.65
C SER A 22 -3.08 8.16 -8.64
N ALA A 23 -2.65 6.93 -8.41
CA ALA A 23 -1.27 6.51 -8.56
C ALA A 23 -1.22 5.10 -9.14
N SER A 24 -0.09 4.78 -9.78
CA SER A 24 0.10 3.50 -10.43
C SER A 24 1.45 2.88 -10.06
N HIS A 25 1.50 1.56 -10.17
CA HIS A 25 2.73 0.78 -10.09
C HIS A 25 2.72 -0.32 -11.16
N SER A 26 3.89 -0.65 -11.69
CA SER A 26 4.07 -1.77 -12.63
C SER A 26 5.16 -2.68 -12.08
N SER A 27 4.87 -3.98 -11.98
CA SER A 27 5.84 -5.03 -11.66
C SER A 27 5.98 -5.98 -12.84
N THR A 28 7.19 -6.47 -13.06
CA THR A 28 7.49 -7.49 -14.09
C THR A 28 8.12 -8.70 -13.42
N ARG A 29 7.52 -9.87 -13.65
CA ARG A 29 8.04 -11.15 -13.19
C ARG A 29 8.50 -12.01 -14.36
N ILE A 30 9.66 -12.62 -14.18
CA ILE A 30 10.23 -13.59 -15.11
C ILE A 30 10.52 -14.86 -14.31
N LEU A 31 9.99 -16.01 -14.75
CA LEU A 31 10.07 -17.28 -14.02
C LEU A 31 9.48 -17.21 -12.60
N GLY A 32 8.41 -16.43 -12.44
CA GLY A 32 7.76 -16.20 -11.15
C GLY A 32 8.53 -15.29 -10.19
N ILE A 33 9.70 -14.78 -10.58
CA ILE A 33 10.57 -13.93 -9.74
C ILE A 33 10.45 -12.48 -10.17
N ASP A 34 10.24 -11.59 -9.20
CA ASP A 34 10.38 -10.13 -9.37
C ASP A 34 11.85 -9.72 -9.21
N TRP A 35 12.60 -9.77 -10.32
CA TRP A 35 14.03 -9.46 -10.34
C TRP A 35 14.35 -8.01 -9.98
N GLU A 36 13.42 -7.09 -10.26
CA GLU A 36 13.59 -5.68 -9.90
C GLU A 36 13.64 -5.53 -8.38
N ASN A 37 12.76 -6.22 -7.66
CA ASN A 37 12.75 -6.19 -6.19
C ASN A 37 13.85 -7.08 -5.56
N LEU A 38 14.30 -8.12 -6.24
CA LEU A 38 15.43 -8.95 -5.78
C LEU A 38 16.76 -8.17 -5.71
N PHE A 39 17.00 -7.26 -6.67
CA PHE A 39 18.26 -6.51 -6.77
C PHE A 39 18.16 -5.05 -6.28
N LYS A 40 16.97 -4.61 -5.85
CA LYS A 40 16.83 -3.33 -5.16
C LYS A 40 17.44 -3.47 -3.77
N ASN A 41 18.60 -2.83 -3.57
CA ASN A 41 19.21 -2.58 -2.26
C ASN A 41 18.41 -1.57 -1.42
N LYS A 42 17.07 -1.62 -1.46
CA LYS A 42 16.26 -0.94 -0.46
C LYS A 42 16.37 -1.80 0.79
N LYS A 43 17.33 -1.46 1.66
CA LYS A 43 17.19 -1.76 3.09
C LYS A 43 15.74 -1.38 3.43
N GLY A 44 14.92 -2.35 3.83
CA GLY A 44 13.51 -2.10 4.14
C GLY A 44 13.41 -0.85 5.00
N ALA A 45 12.61 0.12 4.55
CA ALA A 45 12.41 1.45 5.12
C ALA A 45 13.17 1.70 6.44
N GLU A 46 14.36 2.29 6.36
CA GLU A 46 15.01 2.90 7.52
C GLU A 46 14.21 4.18 7.82
N ILE A 47 13.13 4.02 8.56
CA ILE A 47 12.51 5.12 9.32
C ILE A 47 13.30 5.18 10.62
N ASP A 48 13.84 6.35 10.94
CA ASP A 48 14.49 6.65 12.21
C ASP A 48 13.55 6.27 13.36
N ASN A 49 13.80 5.11 13.98
CA ASN A 49 13.03 4.58 15.09
C ASN A 49 13.38 5.37 16.36
N GLN A 50 12.86 6.58 16.48
CA GLN A 50 12.79 7.31 17.74
C GLN A 50 11.51 7.00 18.53
N VAL A 51 11.01 5.75 18.51
CA VAL A 51 10.15 5.25 19.59
C VAL A 51 10.48 3.78 19.85
N SER A 52 10.79 3.51 21.11
CA SER A 52 11.51 2.35 21.61
C SER A 52 10.71 1.04 21.57
N SER A 53 11.46 -0.05 21.40
CA SER A 53 11.18 -1.43 21.86
C SER A 53 9.97 -2.18 21.29
N GLN A 54 10.16 -2.82 20.14
CA GLN A 54 10.04 -4.29 19.91
C GLN A 54 10.06 -4.57 18.40
N THR A 55 11.20 -5.07 17.90
CA THR A 55 11.41 -5.58 16.53
C THR A 55 11.24 -4.55 15.39
N PRO A 56 12.19 -4.40 14.45
CA PRO A 56 12.05 -3.48 13.33
C PRO A 56 11.01 -4.02 12.34
N VAL A 57 9.74 -3.74 12.60
CA VAL A 57 8.69 -3.75 11.58
C VAL A 57 8.80 -2.41 10.87
N PRO A 58 9.03 -2.36 9.55
CA PRO A 58 8.92 -1.11 8.81
C PRO A 58 7.44 -0.69 8.84
N THR A 59 7.08 0.09 9.85
CA THR A 59 5.77 0.74 9.97
C THR A 59 5.75 1.88 8.96
N THR A 60 5.37 1.58 7.72
CA THR A 60 4.78 2.61 6.85
C THR A 60 3.67 3.27 7.67
N ALA A 61 3.69 4.59 7.83
CA ALA A 61 2.60 5.33 8.47
C ALA A 61 1.27 4.82 7.88
N MET A 62 0.51 4.07 8.68
CA MET A 62 -0.69 3.38 8.21
C MET A 62 -1.81 4.40 8.15
N ILE A 63 -1.96 5.06 7.01
CA ILE A 63 -3.16 5.84 6.74
C ILE A 63 -4.34 4.86 6.71
N PRO A 64 -5.36 5.03 7.56
CA PRO A 64 -6.49 4.13 7.58
C PRO A 64 -7.23 4.20 6.24
N ILE A 65 -7.45 3.03 5.63
CA ILE A 65 -8.20 2.87 4.39
C ILE A 65 -9.64 2.50 4.75
N ILE A 66 -10.58 3.42 4.52
CA ILE A 66 -11.99 3.17 4.82
C ILE A 66 -12.70 2.63 3.57
N GLY A 67 -13.37 1.49 3.72
CA GLY A 67 -14.13 0.84 2.64
C GLY A 67 -13.28 0.15 1.58
N GLY A 68 -12.00 -0.12 1.88
CA GLY A 68 -11.16 -1.01 1.07
C GLY A 68 -11.50 -2.48 1.32
N MET A 69 -11.32 -3.31 0.31
CA MET A 69 -11.23 -4.77 0.52
C MET A 69 -10.00 -5.08 1.38
N ASP A 70 -10.10 -6.13 2.22
CA ASP A 70 -8.98 -6.66 3.00
C ASP A 70 -7.73 -6.78 2.12
N MET A 71 -6.76 -5.89 2.33
CA MET A 71 -5.42 -6.11 1.82
C MET A 71 -4.76 -7.16 2.72
N PRO A 72 -4.10 -8.18 2.15
CA PRO A 72 -3.38 -9.15 2.95
C PRO A 72 -2.37 -8.39 3.83
N SER A 73 -2.47 -8.61 5.14
CA SER A 73 -1.62 -7.98 6.14
C SER A 73 -0.15 -8.30 5.87
N ILE A 74 0.66 -7.24 5.89
CA ILE A 74 2.12 -7.27 5.84
C ILE A 74 2.68 -7.84 7.15
N GLY A 75 2.61 -9.15 7.30
CA GLY A 75 3.11 -9.90 8.45
C GLY A 75 4.15 -10.95 8.05
N PHE A 76 5.42 -10.66 8.37
CA PHE A 76 6.54 -11.60 8.58
C PHE A 76 7.04 -12.50 7.41
N LEU A 77 6.26 -12.75 6.34
CA LEU A 77 6.68 -13.62 5.22
C LEU A 77 7.41 -12.89 4.06
N GLU A 78 7.58 -11.57 4.15
CA GLU A 78 8.05 -10.75 3.02
C GLU A 78 9.53 -10.93 2.67
N ASN A 79 10.40 -11.24 3.63
CA ASN A 79 11.85 -11.18 3.40
C ASN A 79 12.42 -12.36 2.57
N ILE A 80 11.70 -13.48 2.46
CA ILE A 80 12.16 -14.66 1.69
C ILE A 80 11.15 -15.09 0.63
N PHE A 81 9.84 -14.98 0.89
CA PHE A 81 8.80 -15.37 -0.08
C PHE A 81 8.11 -14.19 -0.77
N GLY A 82 8.37 -12.94 -0.34
CA GLY A 82 7.79 -11.72 -0.93
C GLY A 82 8.06 -11.57 -2.42
N ILE A 83 9.19 -12.09 -2.92
CA ILE A 83 9.55 -12.09 -4.35
C ILE A 83 8.57 -12.90 -5.23
N PHE A 84 7.81 -13.82 -4.63
CA PHE A 84 6.81 -14.65 -5.31
C PHE A 84 5.39 -14.06 -5.22
N PHE A 85 5.15 -13.10 -4.32
CA PHE A 85 3.84 -12.47 -4.12
C PHE A 85 3.69 -11.16 -4.90
N ASP A 86 2.45 -10.78 -5.24
CA ASP A 86 2.15 -9.52 -5.92
C ASP A 86 1.84 -8.40 -4.93
N GLN A 87 2.83 -7.55 -4.67
CA GLN A 87 2.70 -6.35 -3.84
C GLN A 87 2.35 -5.10 -4.66
N SER A 88 2.04 -5.24 -5.96
CA SER A 88 1.83 -4.08 -6.83
C SER A 88 0.70 -3.17 -6.36
N GLU A 89 -0.33 -3.74 -5.72
CA GLU A 89 -1.43 -2.96 -5.16
C GLU A 89 -0.98 -2.14 -3.94
N GLN A 90 -0.21 -2.75 -3.03
CA GLN A 90 0.33 -2.08 -1.83
C GLN A 90 1.27 -0.94 -2.23
N ILE A 91 2.16 -1.18 -3.18
CA ILE A 91 3.11 -0.16 -3.68
C ILE A 91 2.35 0.96 -4.39
N ALA A 92 1.32 0.65 -5.18
CA ALA A 92 0.51 1.67 -5.84
C ALA A 92 -0.27 2.52 -4.82
N THR A 93 -0.78 1.92 -3.74
CA THR A 93 -1.41 2.64 -2.62
C THR A 93 -0.39 3.48 -1.83
N HIS A 94 0.79 2.94 -1.56
CA HIS A 94 1.88 3.71 -0.95
C HIS A 94 2.23 4.93 -1.81
N ASN A 95 2.38 4.76 -3.13
CA ASN A 95 2.64 5.87 -4.05
C ASN A 95 1.50 6.91 -4.04
N LEU A 96 0.24 6.47 -3.90
CA LEU A 96 -0.90 7.36 -3.76
C LEU A 96 -0.79 8.21 -2.50
N ILE A 97 -0.46 7.59 -1.37
CA ILE A 97 -0.28 8.24 -0.07
C ILE A 97 0.91 9.19 -0.08
N THR A 98 2.09 8.74 -0.53
CA THR A 98 3.30 9.57 -0.57
C THR A 98 3.12 10.79 -1.47
N LYS A 99 2.34 10.68 -2.55
CA LYS A 99 2.04 11.80 -3.44
C LYS A 99 1.06 12.82 -2.83
N ASN A 100 0.26 12.40 -1.84
CA ASN A 100 -0.74 13.23 -1.15
C ASN A 100 -0.45 13.20 0.36
N SER A 101 0.72 13.69 0.76
CA SER A 101 1.22 13.61 2.14
C SER A 101 0.43 14.45 3.16
N ASP A 102 -0.43 15.34 2.66
CA ASP A 102 -1.33 16.22 3.41
C ASP A 102 -2.66 15.55 3.79
N ALA A 103 -2.92 14.35 3.26
CA ALA A 103 -4.13 13.61 3.54
C ALA A 103 -4.00 12.72 4.79
N ASP A 104 -5.03 12.73 5.64
CA ASP A 104 -5.09 11.93 6.86
C ASP A 104 -5.82 10.60 6.67
N VAL A 105 -6.69 10.51 5.65
CA VAL A 105 -7.49 9.30 5.35
C VAL A 105 -7.61 9.03 3.85
N VAL A 106 -7.63 7.75 3.47
CA VAL A 106 -7.94 7.30 2.10
C VAL A 106 -9.36 6.73 2.07
N LEU A 107 -10.21 7.30 1.23
CA LEU A 107 -11.63 6.93 1.13
C LEU A 107 -11.91 6.17 -0.16
N TYR A 108 -12.47 4.96 -0.01
CA TYR A 108 -12.97 4.12 -1.11
C TYR A 108 -11.97 3.91 -2.26
N PRO A 109 -10.77 3.34 -2.00
CA PRO A 109 -9.83 3.08 -3.07
C PRO A 109 -10.39 2.08 -4.07
N ARG A 110 -10.17 2.37 -5.36
CA ARG A 110 -10.57 1.55 -6.50
C ARG A 110 -9.30 1.10 -7.21
N TYR A 111 -9.14 -0.21 -7.35
CA TYR A 111 -7.99 -0.82 -7.98
C TYR A 111 -8.35 -1.24 -9.41
N LYS A 112 -7.52 -0.84 -10.37
CA LYS A 112 -7.56 -1.33 -11.74
C LYS A 112 -6.28 -2.12 -12.00
N VAL A 113 -6.41 -3.43 -12.08
CA VAL A 113 -5.30 -4.36 -12.33
C VAL A 113 -5.34 -4.81 -13.79
N THR A 114 -4.23 -4.61 -14.49
CA THR A 114 -4.04 -5.11 -15.85
C THR A 114 -2.83 -6.02 -15.89
N THR A 115 -3.05 -7.27 -16.27
CA THR A 115 -2.01 -8.30 -16.32
C THR A 115 -1.77 -8.72 -17.76
N SER A 116 -0.52 -8.61 -18.22
CA SER A 116 -0.09 -9.04 -19.55
C SER A 116 0.84 -10.26 -19.43
N LYS A 117 0.58 -11.28 -20.26
CA LYS A 117 1.33 -12.54 -20.35
C LYS A 117 1.71 -12.81 -21.81
N PRO A 118 2.70 -12.08 -22.36
CA PRO A 118 3.05 -12.09 -23.78
C PRO A 118 3.64 -13.43 -24.26
N ILE A 119 4.24 -14.23 -23.38
CA ILE A 119 4.87 -15.50 -23.75
C ILE A 119 3.84 -16.63 -23.60
N LEU A 120 3.21 -17.03 -24.70
CA LEU A 120 2.24 -18.13 -24.80
C LEU A 120 1.06 -18.06 -23.80
N GLY A 121 0.78 -16.89 -23.19
CA GLY A 121 -0.18 -16.78 -22.08
C GLY A 121 0.28 -17.45 -20.77
N ILE A 122 1.50 -17.96 -20.72
CA ILE A 122 2.07 -18.67 -19.57
C ILE A 122 2.65 -17.64 -18.59
N GLY A 123 1.88 -17.32 -17.55
CA GLY A 123 2.26 -16.33 -16.54
C GLY A 123 3.45 -16.71 -15.67
N PHE A 124 3.93 -17.95 -15.75
CA PHE A 124 5.16 -18.38 -15.08
C PHE A 124 6.39 -17.81 -15.79
N ILE A 125 6.44 -17.83 -17.13
CA ILE A 125 7.64 -17.42 -17.88
C ILE A 125 7.78 -15.89 -17.85
N TYR A 126 6.71 -15.18 -18.17
CA TYR A 126 6.68 -13.72 -18.13
C TYR A 126 5.29 -13.23 -17.74
N LYS A 127 5.25 -12.32 -16.76
CA LYS A 127 4.02 -11.66 -16.32
C LYS A 127 4.34 -10.21 -15.99
N LYS A 128 3.65 -9.28 -16.65
CA LYS A 128 3.67 -7.86 -16.31
C LYS A 128 2.34 -7.47 -15.68
N THR A 129 2.37 -7.05 -14.42
CA THR A 129 1.20 -6.56 -13.69
C THR A 129 1.31 -5.05 -13.58
N GLN A 130 0.28 -4.33 -14.00
CA GLN A 130 0.15 -2.90 -13.75
C GLN A 130 -1.10 -2.66 -12.91
N VAL A 131 -0.93 -1.97 -11.79
CA VAL A 131 -2.00 -1.60 -10.89
C VAL A 131 -2.13 -0.09 -10.88
N THR A 132 -3.36 0.40 -11.01
CA THR A 132 -3.70 1.81 -10.79
C THR A 132 -4.71 1.90 -9.68
N VAL A 133 -4.38 2.67 -8.65
CA VAL A 133 -5.28 2.98 -7.54
C VAL A 133 -5.86 4.35 -7.78
N THR A 134 -7.17 4.47 -7.62
CA THR A 134 -7.88 5.75 -7.63
C THR A 134 -8.70 5.84 -6.35
N ALA A 135 -8.53 6.89 -5.57
CA ALA A 135 -9.29 7.10 -4.34
C ALA A 135 -9.63 8.58 -4.15
N ARG A 136 -10.51 8.87 -3.20
CA ARG A 136 -10.65 10.22 -2.66
C ARG A 136 -9.84 10.32 -1.38
N MET A 137 -9.23 11.47 -1.14
CA MET A 137 -8.47 11.68 0.10
C MET A 137 -9.27 12.59 1.02
N GLY A 138 -9.19 12.34 2.32
CA GLY A 138 -9.75 13.22 3.34
C GLY A 138 -8.64 13.83 4.18
N GLN A 139 -8.73 15.14 4.39
CA GLN A 139 -7.89 15.86 5.34
C GLN A 139 -8.76 16.32 6.50
N LEU A 140 -8.32 16.11 7.73
CA LEU A 140 -9.06 16.50 8.92
C LEU A 140 -9.14 18.03 8.99
N ASN A 141 -10.33 18.56 9.27
CA ASN A 141 -10.51 19.98 9.47
C ASN A 141 -9.82 20.41 10.78
N GLN A 142 -9.14 21.54 10.74
CA GLN A 142 -8.53 22.16 11.92
C GLN A 142 -9.54 22.93 12.76
#